data_AF-A0A842Q3D0-F1
#
_entry.id   AF-A0A842Q3D0-F1
#
_cell.length_a   1.000
_cell.length_b   1.000
_cell.length_c   1.000
_cell.angle_alpha   90.00
_cell.angle_beta   90.00
_cell.angle_gamma   90.00
#
_symmetry.space_group_name_H-M   'P 1'
#
loop_
_entity.id
_entity.type
_entity.pdbx_description
1 polymer ?
#
loop_
_entity_poly.entity_id
_entity_poly.type
_entity_poly.pdbx_seq_one_letter_code
_entity_poly.pdbx_strand_id
1 'polypeptide(L)'
;MQASRTIKAQFKKFINLFNIFWIIIIIPRSNIAYNVCGRHTSGEDEQATEENNIKLARQLIEAFNTGDVSNVSQFTSPQYFNHESQVDPVRGQLRGPEEFIDTIKNNHIAFLDLHYEEQAIITQDNIVVSIINVTGTNRGNFFIL
;
A
#
# COMPACT_ATOMS: atom_id res chain seq x y z
N MET A 1 -34.89 -3.11 -14.18
CA MET A 1 -34.15 -1.91 -14.64
C MET A 1 -33.63 -1.06 -13.46
N GLN A 2 -33.05 -1.68 -12.42
CA GLN A 2 -32.69 -1.02 -11.15
C GLN A 2 -31.21 -1.18 -10.77
N ALA A 3 -30.53 -2.24 -11.25
CA ALA A 3 -29.10 -2.48 -11.02
C ALA A 3 -28.16 -1.44 -11.66
N SER A 4 -28.52 -0.91 -12.84
CA SER A 4 -27.67 0.05 -13.59
C SER A 4 -27.52 1.41 -12.88
N ARG A 5 -28.49 1.81 -12.05
CA ARG A 5 -28.44 3.07 -11.29
C ARG A 5 -27.53 2.97 -10.07
N THR A 6 -27.48 1.82 -9.41
CA THR A 6 -26.64 1.57 -8.23
C THR A 6 -25.17 1.51 -8.60
N ILE A 7 -24.83 0.85 -9.71
CA ILE A 7 -23.44 0.74 -10.21
C ILE A 7 -22.92 2.13 -10.60
N LYS A 8 -23.69 2.95 -11.31
CA LYS A 8 -23.29 4.33 -11.63
C LYS A 8 -23.12 5.22 -10.39
N ALA A 9 -23.87 4.98 -9.32
CA ALA A 9 -23.72 5.73 -8.07
C ALA A 9 -22.47 5.33 -7.28
N GLN A 10 -22.14 4.03 -7.23
CA GLN A 10 -20.88 3.54 -6.66
C GLN A 10 -19.69 4.03 -7.48
N PHE A 11 -19.77 3.98 -8.81
CA PHE A 11 -18.72 4.44 -9.73
C PHE A 11 -18.51 5.96 -9.69
N LYS A 12 -19.57 6.74 -9.49
CA LYS A 12 -19.46 8.21 -9.33
C LYS A 12 -18.92 8.62 -7.96
N LYS A 13 -19.18 7.84 -6.90
CA LYS A 13 -18.45 7.98 -5.62
C LYS A 13 -16.98 7.66 -5.82
N PHE A 14 -16.65 6.61 -6.56
CA PHE A 14 -15.30 6.15 -6.82
C PHE A 14 -14.47 7.15 -7.66
N ILE A 15 -15.04 7.70 -8.75
CA ILE A 15 -14.39 8.73 -9.59
C ILE A 15 -14.22 10.06 -8.84
N ASN A 16 -15.19 10.49 -8.03
CA ASN A 16 -15.05 11.70 -7.21
C ASN A 16 -14.15 11.50 -5.98
N LEU A 17 -13.73 10.26 -5.66
CA LEU A 17 -12.81 9.96 -4.57
C LEU A 17 -11.33 10.10 -4.98
N PHE A 18 -11.03 10.11 -6.29
CA PHE A 18 -9.66 10.16 -6.81
C PHE A 18 -8.95 11.51 -6.62
N ASN A 19 -9.62 12.53 -6.10
CA ASN A 19 -8.97 13.82 -5.90
C ASN A 19 -8.15 13.92 -4.61
N ILE A 20 -8.29 13.00 -3.64
CA ILE A 20 -7.47 12.98 -2.43
C ILE A 20 -7.45 11.55 -1.85
N PHE A 21 -6.55 10.68 -2.32
CA PHE A 21 -6.29 9.41 -1.65
C PHE A 21 -5.16 9.58 -0.62
N TRP A 22 -5.51 9.67 0.66
CA TRP A 22 -4.57 9.48 1.76
C TRP A 22 -4.39 7.97 1.96
N ILE A 23 -3.42 7.36 1.29
CA ILE A 23 -3.08 5.96 1.55
C ILE A 23 -2.23 5.94 2.83
N ILE A 24 -2.85 5.58 3.95
CA ILE A 24 -2.14 5.29 5.21
C ILE A 24 -1.69 3.82 5.15
N ILE A 25 -0.42 3.57 4.79
CA ILE A 25 0.16 2.23 4.83
C ILE A 25 0.71 1.96 6.24
N ILE A 26 -0.07 1.29 7.08
CA ILE A 26 0.40 0.83 8.40
C ILE A 26 1.15 -0.49 8.21
N ILE A 27 2.46 -0.52 8.45
CA ILE A 27 3.28 -1.74 8.44
C ILE A 27 3.56 -2.18 9.88
N PRO A 28 2.74 -3.03 10.53
CA PRO A 28 3.15 -3.65 11.78
C PRO A 28 4.15 -4.79 11.47
N ARG A 29 5.35 -4.74 12.04
CA ARG A 29 6.26 -5.89 12.01
C ARG A 29 6.03 -6.79 13.23
N SER A 30 5.80 -8.08 12.97
CA SER A 30 5.90 -9.17 13.95
C SER A 30 7.37 -9.63 14.05
N ASN A 31 7.96 -9.44 15.24
CA ASN A 31 9.14 -10.06 15.84
C ASN A 31 10.24 -10.64 14.92
N ILE A 32 11.35 -9.92 14.82
CA ILE A 32 12.68 -10.54 14.72
C ILE A 32 13.34 -10.37 16.09
N ALA A 33 13.63 -11.50 16.75
CA ALA A 33 14.37 -11.54 17.99
C ALA A 33 15.82 -11.11 17.74
N TYR A 34 16.20 -9.93 18.21
CA TYR A 34 17.61 -9.56 18.36
C TYR A 34 18.06 -9.93 19.77
N ASN A 35 18.88 -10.96 19.87
CA ASN A 35 19.74 -11.15 21.03
C ASN A 35 20.82 -10.07 20.98
N VAL A 36 20.66 -8.98 21.73
CA VAL A 36 21.75 -8.09 22.09
C VAL A 36 21.62 -7.75 23.58
N CYS A 37 22.52 -8.33 24.37
CA CYS A 37 22.79 -7.90 25.73
C CYS A 37 23.58 -6.58 25.64
N GLY A 38 22.96 -5.46 26.01
CA GLY A 38 23.68 -4.18 26.15
C GLY A 38 22.80 -2.93 26.13
N ARG A 39 22.54 -2.38 27.33
CA ARG A 39 22.33 -0.96 27.67
C ARG A 39 21.39 -0.12 26.78
N HIS A 40 20.19 0.18 27.30
CA HIS A 40 19.26 1.19 26.79
C HIS A 40 19.96 2.53 26.43
N THR A 41 20.08 2.82 25.13
CA THR A 41 20.09 4.18 24.57
C THR A 41 18.89 4.29 23.63
N SER A 42 17.71 4.54 24.21
CA SER A 42 16.41 4.39 23.54
C SER A 42 16.24 5.21 22.26
N GLY A 43 16.97 6.32 22.07
CA GLY A 43 16.84 7.17 20.89
C GLY A 43 17.58 6.69 19.63
N GLU A 44 18.66 5.91 19.76
CA GLU A 44 19.44 5.45 18.60
C GLU A 44 18.76 4.25 17.91
N ASP A 45 18.20 3.33 18.69
CA ASP A 45 17.47 2.17 18.19
C ASP A 45 16.13 2.56 17.55
N GLU A 46 15.48 3.60 18.08
CA GLU A 46 14.22 4.15 17.58
C GLU A 46 14.42 4.85 16.23
N GLN A 47 15.43 5.71 16.13
CA GLN A 47 15.79 6.38 14.87
C GLN A 47 16.17 5.37 13.77
N ALA A 48 16.96 4.35 14.09
CA ALA A 48 17.32 3.30 13.14
C ALA A 48 16.09 2.48 12.66
N THR A 49 15.11 2.29 13.54
CA THR A 49 13.85 1.61 13.22
C THR A 49 12.98 2.46 12.29
N GLU A 50 12.87 3.75 12.57
CA GLU A 50 12.12 4.72 11.76
C GLU A 50 12.71 4.88 10.35
N GLU A 51 14.03 5.01 10.23
CA GLU A 51 14.72 5.06 8.94
C GLU A 51 14.47 3.79 8.11
N ASN A 52 14.49 2.63 8.76
CA ASN A 52 14.17 1.37 8.10
C ASN A 52 12.70 1.32 7.66
N ASN A 53 11.77 1.80 8.47
CA ASN A 53 10.34 1.84 8.13
C ASN A 53 10.07 2.76 6.92
N ILE A 54 10.70 3.93 6.88
CA ILE A 54 10.69 4.83 5.72
C ILE A 54 11.22 4.13 4.46
N LYS A 55 12.33 3.39 4.58
CA LYS A 55 12.90 2.65 3.46
C LYS A 55 11.92 1.60 2.92
N LEU A 56 11.27 0.83 3.79
CA LEU A 56 10.27 -0.17 3.38
C LEU A 56 9.07 0.48 2.69
N ALA A 57 8.58 1.61 3.21
CA ALA A 57 7.48 2.36 2.59
C ALA A 57 7.84 2.85 1.18
N ARG A 58 9.06 3.35 0.98
CA ARG A 58 9.54 3.74 -0.35
C ARG A 58 9.70 2.57 -1.31
N GLN A 59 10.08 1.38 -0.82
CA GLN A 59 10.10 0.17 -1.64
C GLN A 59 8.69 -0.23 -2.12
N LEU A 60 7.66 -0.04 -1.28
CA LEU A 60 6.27 -0.26 -1.69
C LEU A 60 5.85 0.72 -2.80
N ILE A 61 6.18 2.01 -2.65
CA ILE A 61 5.91 3.05 -3.67
C ILE A 61 6.62 2.71 -4.99
N GLU A 62 7.88 2.28 -4.93
CA GLU A 62 8.65 1.91 -6.12
C GLU A 62 8.04 0.69 -6.83
N ALA A 63 7.57 -0.31 -6.08
CA ALA A 63 6.87 -1.46 -6.65
C ALA A 63 5.57 -1.04 -7.35
N PHE A 64 4.84 -0.05 -6.81
CA PHE A 64 3.68 0.54 -7.49
C PHE A 64 4.04 1.31 -8.77
N ASN A 65 5.15 2.05 -8.77
CA ASN A 65 5.61 2.81 -9.93
C ASN A 65 6.12 1.89 -11.06
N THR A 66 6.89 0.87 -10.71
CA THR A 66 7.60 0.03 -11.69
C THR A 66 6.79 -1.19 -12.12
N GLY A 67 5.86 -1.64 -11.28
CA GLY A 67 5.22 -2.94 -11.45
C GLY A 67 6.13 -4.12 -11.10
N ASP A 68 7.36 -3.88 -10.61
CA ASP A 68 8.29 -4.93 -10.21
C ASP A 68 7.85 -5.53 -8.88
N VAL A 69 7.53 -6.82 -8.92
CA VAL A 69 7.06 -7.61 -7.77
C VAL A 69 8.08 -8.63 -7.28
N SER A 70 9.29 -8.67 -7.87
CA SER A 70 10.28 -9.71 -7.67
C SER A 70 10.76 -9.87 -6.22
N ASN A 71 10.73 -8.80 -5.44
CA ASN A 71 11.24 -8.73 -4.07
C ASN A 71 10.19 -8.34 -3.02
N VAL A 72 8.90 -8.30 -3.37
CA VAL A 72 7.81 -7.88 -2.47
C VAL A 72 7.80 -8.66 -1.16
N SER A 73 8.09 -9.96 -1.20
CA SER A 73 8.15 -10.83 -0.02
C SER A 73 9.25 -10.45 0.98
N GLN A 74 10.24 -9.66 0.58
CA GLN A 74 11.32 -9.20 1.46
C GLN A 74 10.90 -8.03 2.35
N PHE A 75 9.91 -7.24 1.92
CA PHE A 75 9.44 -6.05 2.64
C PHE A 75 7.95 -6.09 3.02
N THR A 76 7.24 -7.16 2.66
CA THR A 76 5.83 -7.35 2.98
C THR A 76 5.65 -8.51 3.95
N SER A 77 4.95 -8.27 5.05
CA SER A 77 4.64 -9.31 6.04
C SER A 77 3.80 -10.44 5.42
N PRO A 78 4.01 -11.72 5.76
CA PRO A 78 3.09 -12.81 5.41
C PRO A 78 1.66 -12.60 5.95
N GLN A 79 1.49 -11.75 6.96
CA GLN A 79 0.19 -11.36 7.52
C GLN A 79 -0.31 -10.01 6.99
N TYR A 80 0.37 -9.43 5.99
CA TYR A 80 -0.05 -8.17 5.38
C TYR A 80 -1.52 -8.24 4.95
N PHE A 81 -2.20 -7.12 5.17
CA PHE A 81 -3.61 -6.98 4.90
C PHE A 81 -3.89 -5.58 4.39
N ASN A 82 -4.44 -5.52 3.18
CA ASN A 82 -4.89 -4.27 2.59
C ASN A 82 -6.32 -3.96 3.03
N HIS A 83 -6.47 -2.88 3.79
CA HIS A 83 -7.77 -2.44 4.28
C HIS A 83 -8.69 -1.94 3.16
N GLU A 84 -8.16 -1.41 2.05
CA GLU A 84 -8.96 -0.94 0.92
C GLU A 84 -9.60 -2.10 0.13
N SER A 85 -8.95 -3.26 0.11
CA SER A 85 -9.46 -4.46 -0.58
C SER A 85 -10.72 -5.05 0.08
N GLN A 86 -11.13 -4.58 1.27
CA GLN A 86 -12.31 -5.09 1.98
C GLN A 86 -13.65 -4.80 1.28
N VAL A 87 -13.67 -3.87 0.34
CA VAL A 87 -14.88 -3.59 -0.45
C VAL A 87 -15.27 -4.76 -1.36
N ASP A 88 -14.31 -5.65 -1.67
CA ASP A 88 -14.50 -6.85 -2.45
C ASP A 88 -14.45 -8.09 -1.52
N PRO A 89 -15.49 -8.94 -1.49
CA PRO A 89 -15.56 -10.06 -0.55
C PRO A 89 -14.55 -11.19 -0.82
N VAL A 90 -14.02 -11.27 -2.04
CA VAL A 90 -12.99 -12.24 -2.43
C VAL A 90 -11.61 -11.68 -2.14
N ARG A 91 -11.31 -10.45 -2.61
CA ARG A 91 -10.01 -9.81 -2.37
C ARG A 91 -9.79 -9.43 -0.91
N GLY A 92 -10.84 -9.08 -0.18
CA GLY A 92 -10.77 -8.79 1.25
C GLY A 92 -10.30 -9.97 2.12
N GLN A 93 -10.25 -11.19 1.55
CA GLN A 93 -9.71 -12.38 2.23
C GLN A 93 -8.24 -12.63 1.92
N LEU A 94 -7.68 -11.98 0.90
CA LEU A 94 -6.27 -12.15 0.55
C LEU A 94 -5.36 -11.58 1.64
N ARG A 95 -4.20 -12.23 1.81
CA ARG A 95 -3.20 -11.89 2.83
C ARG A 95 -1.81 -12.02 2.25
N GLY A 96 -0.87 -11.35 2.92
CA GLY A 96 0.55 -11.51 2.65
C GLY A 96 0.99 -10.89 1.31
N PRO A 97 2.22 -11.22 0.87
CA PRO A 97 2.79 -10.68 -0.36
C PRO A 97 1.89 -10.86 -1.59
N GLU A 98 1.15 -11.96 -1.70
CA GLU A 98 0.28 -12.22 -2.86
C GLU A 98 -0.84 -11.18 -3.00
N GLU A 99 -1.42 -10.69 -1.89
CA GLU A 99 -2.43 -9.62 -1.97
C GLU A 99 -1.84 -8.34 -2.58
N PHE A 100 -0.62 -8.01 -2.17
CA PHE A 100 0.09 -6.83 -2.66
C PHE A 100 0.46 -6.97 -4.14
N ILE A 101 0.99 -8.13 -4.53
CA ILE A 101 1.34 -8.47 -5.91
C ILE A 101 0.13 -8.35 -6.83
N ASP A 102 -1.01 -8.92 -6.41
CA ASP A 102 -2.26 -8.82 -7.16
C ASP A 102 -2.73 -7.37 -7.32
N THR A 103 -2.56 -6.56 -6.28
CA THR A 103 -2.92 -5.13 -6.33
C THR A 103 -2.05 -4.38 -7.33
N ILE A 104 -0.73 -4.59 -7.32
CA ILE A 104 0.19 -3.99 -8.30
C ILE A 104 -0.20 -4.40 -9.73
N LYS A 105 -0.42 -5.69 -9.98
CA LYS A 105 -0.79 -6.20 -11.31
C LYS A 105 -2.08 -5.57 -11.82
N ASN A 106 -3.12 -5.50 -10.99
CA ASN A 106 -4.40 -4.91 -11.37
C ASN A 106 -4.27 -3.40 -11.65
N ASN A 107 -3.48 -2.70 -10.84
CA ASN A 107 -3.19 -1.29 -11.04
C ASN A 107 -2.50 -1.04 -12.40
N HIS A 108 -1.48 -1.82 -12.74
CA HIS A 108 -0.75 -1.71 -14.01
C HIS A 108 -1.55 -2.15 -15.23
N ILE A 109 -2.53 -3.05 -15.07
CA ILE A 109 -3.49 -3.39 -16.13
C ILE A 109 -4.41 -2.20 -16.43
N ALA A 110 -4.87 -1.50 -15.39
CA ALA A 110 -5.81 -0.39 -15.53
C ALA A 110 -5.14 0.92 -15.95
N PHE A 111 -3.95 1.20 -15.42
CA PHE A 111 -3.22 2.46 -15.54
C PHE A 111 -1.80 2.18 -16.00
N LEU A 112 -1.55 2.22 -17.31
CA LEU A 112 -0.23 1.95 -17.89
C LEU A 112 0.79 3.07 -17.59
N ASP A 113 0.30 4.27 -17.29
CA ASP A 113 1.05 5.47 -16.93
C ASP A 113 0.85 5.83 -15.45
N LEU A 114 0.60 4.83 -14.60
CA LEU A 114 0.45 5.02 -13.17
C LEU A 114 1.75 5.54 -12.55
N HIS A 115 1.64 6.61 -11.77
CA HIS A 115 2.77 7.21 -11.08
C HIS A 115 2.37 7.69 -9.68
N TYR A 116 3.20 7.37 -8.71
CA TYR A 116 3.13 7.73 -7.31
C TYR A 116 4.33 8.63 -6.99
N GLU A 117 4.05 9.86 -6.60
CA GLU A 117 5.04 10.87 -6.24
C GLU A 117 4.94 11.17 -4.73
N GLU A 118 5.94 10.75 -3.94
CA GLU A 118 6.03 11.05 -2.51
C GLU A 118 6.19 12.57 -2.29
N GLN A 119 5.22 13.19 -1.65
CA GLN A 119 5.25 14.61 -1.26
C GLN A 119 5.84 14.80 0.13
N ALA A 120 5.52 13.88 1.04
CA ALA A 120 6.08 13.84 2.38
C ALA A 120 5.96 12.43 2.96
N ILE A 121 6.81 12.13 3.93
CA ILE A 121 6.74 10.92 4.73
C ILE A 121 6.96 11.28 6.20
N ILE A 122 6.08 10.77 7.05
CA ILE A 122 6.12 10.97 8.50
C ILE A 122 6.18 9.59 9.13
N THR A 123 7.04 9.42 10.11
CA THR A 123 7.15 8.17 10.86
C THR A 123 7.13 8.48 12.34
N GLN A 124 6.55 7.57 13.11
CA GLN A 124 6.63 7.55 14.56
C GLN A 124 6.54 6.09 14.99
N ASP A 125 7.50 5.62 15.77
CA ASP A 125 7.59 4.22 16.19
C ASP A 125 7.55 3.27 14.97
N ASN A 126 6.45 2.52 14.83
CA ASN A 126 6.21 1.53 13.78
C ASN A 126 5.15 1.98 12.76
N ILE A 127 4.79 3.26 12.76
CA ILE A 127 3.77 3.81 11.87
C ILE A 127 4.44 4.70 10.86
N VAL A 128 4.14 4.47 9.59
CA VAL A 128 4.55 5.34 8.48
C VAL A 128 3.30 5.93 7.84
N VAL A 129 3.32 7.23 7.61
CA VAL A 129 2.30 7.95 6.84
C VAL A 129 2.99 8.59 5.65
N SER A 130 2.65 8.13 4.46
CA SER A 130 3.12 8.71 3.20
C SER A 130 2.03 9.60 2.62
N ILE A 131 2.38 10.85 2.31
CA ILE A 131 1.56 11.77 1.55
C ILE A 131 2.01 11.66 0.10
N ILE A 132 1.15 11.16 -0.78
CA ILE A 132 1.52 10.80 -2.15
C ILE A 132 0.54 11.44 -3.12
N ASN A 133 1.07 12.01 -4.20
CA ASN A 133 0.28 12.38 -5.37
C ASN A 133 0.26 11.20 -6.34
N VAL A 134 -0.92 10.72 -6.72
CA VAL A 134 -1.07 9.55 -7.60
C VAL A 134 -1.76 9.96 -8.89
N THR A 135 -1.11 9.73 -10.03
CA THR A 135 -1.61 10.07 -11.36
C THR A 135 -1.65 8.84 -12.25
N GLY A 136 -2.64 8.74 -13.13
CA GLY A 136 -2.70 7.69 -14.14
C GLY A 136 -3.93 7.83 -15.04
N THR A 137 -3.81 7.38 -16.28
CA THR A 137 -4.89 7.33 -17.27
C THR A 137 -5.51 5.94 -17.28
N ASN A 138 -6.77 5.82 -16.85
CA ASN A 138 -7.47 4.54 -16.90
C ASN A 138 -7.74 4.12 -18.36
N ARG A 139 -7.08 3.05 -18.81
CA ARG A 139 -7.25 2.45 -20.14
C ARG A 139 -7.61 0.97 -20.10
N GLY A 140 -7.69 0.38 -18.90
CA GLY A 140 -7.93 -1.04 -18.71
C GLY A 140 -9.08 -1.31 -17.75
N ASN A 141 -9.21 -2.58 -17.38
CA ASN A 141 -10.22 -2.99 -16.40
C ASN A 141 -9.66 -2.77 -14.99
N PHE A 142 -10.14 -1.72 -14.33
CA PHE A 142 -9.85 -1.48 -12.92
C PHE A 142 -10.89 -2.17 -12.06
N PHE A 143 -10.49 -3.21 -11.34
CA PHE A 143 -11.33 -3.99 -10.42
C PHE A 143 -12.74 -4.28 -10.98
N ILE A 144 -12.86 -5.35 -11.78
CA ILE A 144 -14.17 -5.87 -12.14
C ILE A 144 -14.76 -6.51 -10.87
N LEU A 145 -15.71 -5.81 -10.26
CA LEU A 145 -16.66 -6.35 -9.27
C LEU A 145 -17.70 -7.24 -9.97
#